data_AF-A0A845LCB2-F1
#
_entry.id   AF-A0A845LCB2-F1
#
_cell.length_a   1.000
_cell.length_b   1.000
_cell.length_c   1.000
_cell.angle_alpha   90.00
_cell.angle_beta   90.00
_cell.angle_gamma   90.00
#
_symmetry.space_group_name_H-M   'P 1'
#
loop_
_entity.id
_entity.type
_entity.pdbx_description
1 polymer ?
#
loop_
_entity_poly.entity_id
_entity_poly.type
_entity_poly.pdbx_seq_one_letter_code
_entity_poly.pdbx_strand_id
1 'polypeptide(L)'
;MRVKRFVAPTVQEAMNKMKQEMGKDAVILHTRKIKEGGILGLFSREMVEITGAVEDSTVIAREAAPREPVGLAKANEPQGLLRSGEPSGNGEPLRLPPLVNPSGPSRAGGTLRPIDVTAGAGHAPGGDIAKKGESEGKTSQGVIDTELKQMKMLMGEILGRLHEGDANLPVDLHTAHKRLVENEVDETLARQIIRQIFENNDGQNDWNPERVRRLVLAQLESILGQPQPIFIPESGKSQEVVMMVGPTGVGKTTTIAKLAATFSIVNRRKVGLITADTYRIAAVDQLKTFGDIIGVPVDVVFTPQALRSAIERHKDKELLLVDTAGRSHKNDSQLEELAAYVEQSQPSHTILVLSATTKFKDLLQITEGFSRMNIDRYLFTKLDETNHYGSILNLIHKTGKPLSYVTTGQNVPDDMEVADPKKLSNLIYGETNQ
;
A
#
# COMPACT_ATOMS: atom_id res chain seq x y z
N MET A 1 22.15 21.61 22.69
CA MET A 1 20.93 22.10 22.02
C MET A 1 20.19 22.99 22.99
N ARG A 2 20.13 24.29 22.70
CA ARG A 2 19.40 25.27 23.54
C ARG A 2 18.07 25.59 22.86
N VAL A 3 16.96 25.49 23.61
CA VAL A 3 15.59 25.77 23.12
C VAL A 3 15.00 26.94 23.90
N LYS A 4 14.42 27.93 23.21
CA LYS A 4 13.80 29.11 23.85
C LYS A 4 12.56 29.59 23.10
N ARG A 5 11.62 30.21 23.82
CA ARG A 5 10.37 30.79 23.29
C ARG A 5 10.47 32.31 23.17
N PHE A 6 9.91 32.85 22.10
CA PHE A 6 9.89 34.28 21.76
C PHE A 6 8.48 34.71 21.39
N VAL A 7 8.01 35.80 22.01
CA VAL A 7 6.67 36.37 21.75
C VAL A 7 6.82 37.78 21.16
N ALA A 8 6.08 38.06 20.08
CA ALA A 8 6.01 39.39 19.48
C ALA A 8 4.69 39.61 18.71
N PRO A 9 4.30 40.86 18.42
CA PRO A 9 3.12 41.18 17.60
C PRO A 9 3.12 40.56 16.20
N THR A 10 4.29 40.35 15.61
CA THR A 10 4.44 39.75 14.27
C THR A 10 5.46 38.61 14.25
N VAL A 11 5.30 37.69 13.29
CA VAL A 11 6.28 36.61 13.04
C VAL A 11 7.68 37.20 12.80
N GLN A 12 7.77 38.29 12.05
CA GLN A 12 9.04 38.94 11.72
C GLN A 12 9.75 39.48 12.97
N GLU A 13 9.02 40.10 13.89
CA GLU A 13 9.60 40.58 15.15
C GLU A 13 10.01 39.43 16.07
N ALA A 14 9.21 38.37 16.16
CA ALA A 14 9.55 37.18 16.94
C ALA A 14 10.80 36.48 16.37
N MET A 15 10.94 36.45 15.04
CA MET A 15 12.13 35.95 14.34
C MET A 15 13.37 36.81 14.57
N ASN A 16 13.22 38.14 14.55
CA ASN A 16 14.32 39.05 14.84
C ASN A 16 14.81 38.88 16.29
N LYS A 17 13.89 38.77 17.26
CA LYS A 17 14.23 38.47 18.66
C LYS A 17 14.95 37.13 18.79
N MET A 18 14.45 36.09 18.12
CA MET A 18 15.06 34.76 18.12
C MET A 18 16.49 34.80 17.56
N LYS A 19 16.71 35.43 16.40
CA LYS A 19 18.04 35.53 15.78
C LYS A 19 19.00 36.42 16.54
N GLN A 20 18.52 37.49 17.18
CA GLN A 20 19.33 38.37 18.01
C GLN A 20 19.85 37.66 19.26
N GLU A 21 19.03 36.77 19.85
CA GLU A 21 19.38 36.09 21.09
C GLU A 21 20.06 34.72 20.88
N MET A 22 19.62 33.95 19.88
CA MET A 22 20.11 32.59 19.65
C MET A 22 21.15 32.52 18.53
N GLY A 23 21.33 33.59 17.76
CA GLY A 23 22.23 33.61 16.60
C GLY A 23 21.49 33.38 15.28
N LYS A 24 22.19 33.66 14.17
CA LYS A 24 21.60 33.61 12.82
C LYS A 24 21.17 32.20 12.40
N ASP A 25 21.78 31.18 12.99
CA ASP A 25 21.57 29.76 12.68
C ASP A 25 20.43 29.13 13.51
N ALA A 26 19.69 29.95 14.26
CA ALA A 26 18.53 29.48 15.02
C ALA A 26 17.39 29.04 14.11
N VAL A 27 16.87 27.84 14.35
CA VAL A 27 15.77 27.23 13.60
C VAL A 27 14.49 27.29 14.41
N ILE A 28 13.37 27.63 13.76
CA ILE A 28 12.04 27.58 14.37
C ILE A 28 11.59 26.13 14.49
N LEU A 29 11.29 25.68 15.70
CA LEU A 29 10.66 24.39 15.97
C LEU A 29 9.13 24.48 15.87
N HIS A 30 8.54 25.58 16.34
CA HIS A 30 7.09 25.71 16.46
C HIS A 30 6.65 27.17 16.44
N THR A 31 5.52 27.47 15.77
CA THR A 31 4.90 28.81 15.73
C THR A 31 3.42 28.70 16.03
N ARG A 32 2.92 29.50 16.98
CA ARG A 32 1.49 29.61 17.28
C ARG A 32 1.06 31.06 17.51
N LYS A 33 -0.20 31.37 17.22
CA LYS A 33 -0.82 32.64 17.62
C LYS A 33 -1.33 32.53 19.05
N ILE A 34 -1.06 33.53 19.87
CA ILE A 34 -1.54 33.64 21.24
C ILE A 34 -2.25 34.97 21.43
N LYS A 35 -3.17 35.04 22.38
CA LYS A 35 -3.81 36.29 22.81
C LYS A 35 -3.20 36.68 24.16
N GLU A 36 -2.60 37.85 24.24
CA GLU A 36 -1.92 38.33 25.45
C GLU A 36 -2.63 39.59 25.99
N GLY A 37 -3.01 39.56 27.27
CA GLY A 37 -3.69 40.64 27.96
C GLY A 37 -5.23 40.64 27.88
N GLY A 38 -5.85 41.42 28.77
CA GLY A 38 -7.30 41.64 28.87
C GLY A 38 -7.90 41.14 30.19
N ILE A 39 -8.68 41.98 30.88
CA ILE A 39 -9.53 41.55 32.01
C ILE A 39 -10.79 40.94 31.37
N LEU A 40 -11.08 39.67 31.66
CA LEU A 40 -12.26 38.94 31.12
C LEU A 40 -12.36 38.87 29.58
N GLY A 41 -11.23 38.85 28.86
CA GLY A 41 -11.22 38.61 27.40
C GLY A 41 -11.64 39.82 26.55
N LEU A 42 -11.91 40.97 27.16
CA LEU A 42 -12.04 42.26 26.47
C LEU A 42 -10.65 42.87 26.28
N PHE A 43 -10.38 43.36 25.06
CA PHE A 43 -9.12 44.04 24.65
C PHE A 43 -7.85 43.16 24.55
N SER A 44 -7.96 41.85 24.29
CA SER A 44 -6.79 41.00 24.05
C SER A 44 -6.09 41.33 22.72
N ARG A 45 -4.75 41.43 22.72
CA ARG A 45 -3.97 41.63 21.48
C ARG A 45 -3.48 40.30 20.93
N GLU A 46 -3.56 40.12 19.61
CA GLU A 46 -2.97 38.96 18.95
C GLU A 46 -1.45 39.09 18.90
N MET A 47 -0.77 38.04 19.33
CA MET A 47 0.68 37.92 19.34
C MET A 47 1.07 36.59 18.69
N VAL A 48 2.33 36.49 18.28
CA VAL A 48 2.94 35.29 17.72
C VAL A 48 3.98 34.79 18.71
N GLU A 49 3.87 33.51 19.09
CA GLU A 49 4.89 32.79 19.86
C GLU A 49 5.66 31.86 18.92
N ILE A 50 6.99 32.01 18.89
CA ILE A 50 7.94 31.17 18.15
C ILE A 50 8.84 30.43 19.15
N THR A 51 9.01 29.12 18.98
CA THR A 51 9.99 28.32 19.71
C THR A 51 11.20 28.09 18.80
N GLY A 52 12.37 28.57 19.20
CA GLY A 52 13.63 28.43 18.46
C GLY A 52 14.60 27.44 19.11
N ALA A 53 15.48 26.84 18.31
CA ALA A 53 16.56 25.97 18.76
C ALA A 53 17.88 26.21 18.02
N VAL A 54 19.00 26.02 18.73
CA VAL A 54 20.37 26.02 18.17
C VAL A 54 21.15 24.83 18.72
N GLU A 55 21.88 24.13 17.84
CA GLU A 55 22.82 23.07 18.22
C GLU A 55 24.14 23.70 18.71
N ASP A 56 24.61 23.26 19.88
CA ASP A 56 25.89 23.70 20.43
C ASP A 56 26.99 22.86 19.76
N SER A 57 27.62 23.42 18.73
CA SER A 57 28.82 22.86 18.10
C SER A 57 30.04 23.17 18.98
N THR A 58 30.24 22.38 20.05
CA THR A 58 31.52 22.19 20.76
C THR A 58 31.31 21.28 21.97
N VAL A 59 31.62 19.98 21.83
CA VAL A 59 32.43 19.10 22.72
C VAL A 59 32.32 17.68 22.13
N ILE A 60 33.15 17.40 21.11
CA ILE A 60 33.63 16.04 20.83
C ILE A 60 35.14 16.12 21.03
N ALA A 61 35.58 15.89 22.26
CA ALA A 61 36.91 15.41 22.59
C ALA A 61 36.99 15.13 24.10
N ARG A 62 37.40 13.90 24.44
CA ARG A 62 37.65 13.30 25.77
C ARG A 62 36.42 12.69 26.44
N GLU A 63 36.27 11.38 26.34
CA GLU A 63 36.80 10.46 27.36
C GLU A 63 36.71 9.01 26.85
N ALA A 64 37.86 8.43 26.49
CA ALA A 64 38.04 7.00 26.35
C ALA A 64 39.11 6.60 27.37
N ALA A 65 38.70 5.96 28.46
CA ALA A 65 39.55 5.17 29.32
C ALA A 65 38.71 4.03 29.95
N PRO A 66 39.28 2.82 30.13
CA PRO A 66 38.54 1.62 30.48
C PRO A 66 38.26 1.55 31.99
N ARG A 67 37.05 1.14 32.37
CA ARG A 67 36.72 0.82 33.77
C ARG A 67 36.95 -0.67 34.02
N GLU A 68 37.81 -0.97 34.99
CA GLU A 68 37.99 -2.31 35.58
C GLU A 68 36.74 -2.77 36.36
N PRO A 69 36.54 -4.09 36.52
CA PRO A 69 35.32 -4.64 37.12
C PRO A 69 35.37 -4.56 38.66
N VAL A 70 34.34 -3.96 39.24
CA VAL A 70 34.14 -3.96 40.70
C VAL A 70 33.62 -5.32 41.14
N GLY A 71 34.34 -5.92 42.10
CA GLY A 71 34.15 -7.27 42.60
C GLY A 71 32.88 -7.50 43.43
N LEU A 72 32.44 -8.76 43.42
CA LEU A 72 31.42 -9.33 44.28
C LEU A 72 31.82 -9.26 45.76
N ALA A 73 30.94 -8.68 46.58
CA ALA A 73 30.91 -8.91 48.02
C ALA A 73 29.66 -9.72 48.40
N LYS A 74 29.88 -10.80 49.15
CA LYS A 74 28.88 -11.69 49.77
C LYS A 74 28.33 -11.09 51.08
N ALA A 75 27.25 -11.72 51.57
CA ALA A 75 26.64 -11.67 52.92
C ALA A 75 25.49 -10.64 53.06
N ASN A 76 24.30 -10.92 53.61
CA ASN A 76 23.80 -11.99 54.47
C ASN A 76 22.26 -12.12 54.34
N GLU A 77 21.72 -13.32 54.59
CA GLU A 77 20.31 -13.53 54.95
C GLU A 77 19.99 -12.94 56.33
N PRO A 78 18.71 -12.67 56.60
CA PRO A 78 18.07 -13.42 57.69
C PRO A 78 16.67 -13.95 57.34
N GLN A 79 16.39 -15.15 57.88
CA GLN A 79 15.11 -15.83 57.90
C GLN A 79 14.15 -15.24 58.96
N GLY A 80 12.85 -15.21 58.60
CA GLY A 80 11.74 -15.61 59.48
C GLY A 80 10.93 -14.52 60.19
N LEU A 81 9.64 -14.36 59.81
CA LEU A 81 8.48 -14.83 60.60
C LEU A 81 7.12 -14.43 59.97
N LEU A 82 6.30 -15.47 59.70
CA LEU A 82 4.86 -15.63 59.94
C LEU A 82 3.79 -14.67 59.34
N ARG A 83 2.96 -15.32 58.50
CA ARG A 83 1.48 -15.47 58.55
C ARG A 83 0.55 -14.57 57.71
N SER A 84 -0.25 -15.34 56.94
CA SER A 84 -1.69 -15.25 56.63
C SER A 84 -2.19 -14.18 55.65
N GLY A 85 -2.77 -14.67 54.56
CA GLY A 85 -3.79 -13.97 53.77
C GLY A 85 -3.80 -14.37 52.30
N GLU A 86 -4.52 -15.44 51.95
CA GLU A 86 -5.15 -15.49 50.61
C GLU A 86 -6.27 -14.43 50.57
N PRO A 87 -6.59 -13.85 49.40
CA PRO A 87 -7.55 -14.52 48.52
C PRO A 87 -7.18 -14.47 47.03
N SER A 88 -7.45 -15.59 46.36
CA SER A 88 -8.35 -15.73 45.20
C SER A 88 -8.55 -14.51 44.28
N GLY A 89 -8.27 -14.66 42.99
CA GLY A 89 -8.78 -13.75 41.96
C GLY A 89 -8.06 -13.86 40.62
N ASN A 90 -8.65 -14.62 39.69
CA ASN A 90 -8.25 -14.69 38.28
C ASN A 90 -8.12 -13.28 37.65
N GLY A 91 -6.92 -12.93 37.21
CA GLY A 91 -6.68 -11.76 36.35
C GLY A 91 -6.58 -12.19 34.89
N GLU A 92 -7.69 -12.05 34.15
CA GLU A 92 -7.68 -12.06 32.69
C GLU A 92 -6.82 -10.89 32.14
N PRO A 93 -6.19 -11.01 30.97
CA PRO A 93 -5.56 -9.88 30.30
C PRO A 93 -6.60 -8.82 29.94
N LEU A 94 -6.28 -7.56 30.21
CA LEU A 94 -7.05 -6.36 29.82
C LEU A 94 -7.46 -6.41 28.33
N ARG A 95 -8.71 -6.78 28.06
CA ARG A 95 -9.39 -6.51 26.78
C ARG A 95 -9.80 -5.04 26.73
N LEU A 96 -9.33 -4.33 25.72
CA LEU A 96 -9.85 -3.01 25.35
C LEU A 96 -11.33 -3.16 24.92
N PRO A 97 -12.23 -2.22 25.29
CA PRO A 97 -13.64 -2.30 24.95
C PRO A 97 -13.88 -2.08 23.44
N PRO A 98 -14.90 -2.73 22.84
CA PRO A 98 -15.23 -2.54 21.44
C PRO A 98 -15.82 -1.14 21.21
N LEU A 99 -15.36 -0.47 20.15
CA LEU A 99 -15.95 0.75 19.64
C LEU A 99 -17.36 0.43 19.10
N VAL A 100 -18.36 1.04 19.75
CA VAL A 100 -19.77 1.00 19.34
C VAL A 100 -19.95 1.86 18.09
N ASN A 101 -20.35 1.23 16.99
CA ASN A 101 -20.95 1.95 15.85
C ASN A 101 -22.41 2.27 16.17
N PRO A 102 -22.86 3.53 16.09
CA PRO A 102 -24.28 3.83 16.12
C PRO A 102 -24.89 3.58 14.73
N SER A 103 -25.75 2.58 14.63
CA SER A 103 -26.79 2.50 13.59
C SER A 103 -28.14 2.66 14.25
N GLY A 104 -28.91 3.67 13.87
CA GLY A 104 -30.30 3.84 14.30
C GLY A 104 -30.96 5.08 13.68
N PRO A 105 -32.20 4.98 13.18
CA PRO A 105 -32.72 5.84 12.10
C PRO A 105 -33.38 7.11 12.63
N SER A 106 -33.51 8.13 11.77
CA SER A 106 -34.44 9.24 12.01
C SER A 106 -35.28 9.56 10.78
N ARG A 107 -36.60 9.52 10.99
CA ARG A 107 -37.67 9.91 10.07
C ARG A 107 -37.95 11.42 10.22
N ALA A 108 -38.15 12.09 9.10
CA ALA A 108 -39.14 13.16 8.86
C ALA A 108 -39.20 13.31 7.32
N GLY A 109 -40.33 13.24 6.62
CA GLY A 109 -41.59 13.95 6.83
C GLY A 109 -41.75 14.91 5.65
N GLY A 110 -42.46 14.49 4.59
CA GLY A 110 -42.59 15.26 3.35
C GLY A 110 -43.63 14.67 2.40
N THR A 111 -44.89 15.00 2.66
CA THR A 111 -46.10 14.78 1.86
C THR A 111 -46.02 15.37 0.46
N LEU A 112 -46.31 14.59 -0.59
CA LEU A 112 -46.91 15.08 -1.84
C LEU A 112 -47.93 14.07 -2.40
N ARG A 113 -49.01 14.64 -2.93
CA ARG A 113 -50.33 14.07 -3.24
C ARG A 113 -50.39 13.37 -4.60
N PRO A 114 -51.40 12.51 -4.85
CA PRO A 114 -51.70 11.98 -6.18
C PRO A 114 -52.47 13.00 -7.02
N ILE A 115 -52.20 13.01 -8.33
CA ILE A 115 -52.98 13.78 -9.32
C ILE A 115 -54.04 12.83 -9.90
N ASP A 116 -55.29 13.10 -9.55
CA ASP A 116 -56.47 12.65 -10.28
C ASP A 116 -56.58 13.39 -11.61
N VAL A 117 -56.85 12.67 -12.69
CA VAL A 117 -57.45 13.24 -13.89
C VAL A 117 -58.81 12.58 -14.09
N THR A 118 -59.81 13.43 -13.99
CA THR A 118 -61.25 13.24 -13.96
C THR A 118 -61.83 12.58 -15.22
N ALA A 119 -62.84 11.73 -15.01
CA ALA A 119 -63.83 11.35 -15.99
C ALA A 119 -64.78 12.53 -16.31
N GLY A 120 -65.14 12.69 -17.58
CA GLY A 120 -66.21 13.58 -18.06
C GLY A 120 -66.99 12.87 -19.17
N ALA A 121 -68.26 12.63 -18.92
CA ALA A 121 -69.21 11.95 -19.80
C ALA A 121 -69.73 12.86 -20.92
N GLY A 122 -70.15 12.27 -22.05
CA GLY A 122 -71.04 12.96 -23.01
C GLY A 122 -71.19 12.32 -24.39
N HIS A 123 -72.36 11.71 -24.60
CA HIS A 123 -73.16 11.66 -25.85
C HIS A 123 -72.75 10.74 -27.04
N ALA A 124 -73.65 9.78 -27.27
CA ALA A 124 -73.96 9.10 -28.55
C ALA A 124 -74.71 10.08 -29.51
N PRO A 125 -75.05 9.79 -30.80
CA PRO A 125 -75.57 8.49 -31.28
C PRO A 125 -75.23 8.06 -32.73
N GLY A 126 -75.56 6.81 -33.06
CA GLY A 126 -76.19 6.48 -34.36
C GLY A 126 -75.51 5.47 -35.29
N GLY A 127 -76.18 4.34 -35.52
CA GLY A 127 -76.44 3.85 -36.89
C GLY A 127 -75.62 2.68 -37.42
N ASP A 128 -76.33 1.58 -37.73
CA ASP A 128 -75.95 0.37 -38.44
C ASP A 128 -75.20 0.56 -39.78
N ILE A 129 -74.42 -0.45 -40.20
CA ILE A 129 -74.63 -1.28 -41.42
C ILE A 129 -73.45 -2.23 -41.66
N ALA A 130 -73.79 -3.41 -42.19
CA ALA A 130 -73.02 -4.61 -42.39
C ALA A 130 -71.95 -4.63 -43.52
N LYS A 131 -71.17 -5.73 -43.48
CA LYS A 131 -70.57 -6.53 -44.59
C LYS A 131 -69.13 -6.26 -45.06
N LYS A 132 -68.36 -7.36 -44.91
CA LYS A 132 -67.37 -8.00 -45.81
C LYS A 132 -66.05 -7.30 -46.11
N GLY A 133 -64.98 -8.04 -45.77
CA GLY A 133 -63.64 -7.87 -46.34
C GLY A 133 -62.63 -8.71 -45.56
N GLU A 134 -62.51 -10.00 -45.89
CA GLU A 134 -61.34 -10.80 -45.53
C GLU A 134 -60.10 -10.17 -46.18
N SER A 135 -59.10 -9.85 -45.37
CA SER A 135 -57.73 -9.63 -45.81
C SER A 135 -56.82 -10.16 -44.71
N GLU A 136 -56.03 -11.18 -45.07
CA GLU A 136 -55.05 -11.84 -44.21
C GLU A 136 -53.96 -10.86 -43.76
N GLY A 137 -54.20 -10.18 -42.64
CA GLY A 137 -53.17 -9.46 -41.92
C GLY A 137 -52.37 -10.43 -41.07
N LYS A 138 -51.20 -10.88 -41.56
CA LYS A 138 -50.15 -11.41 -40.67
C LYS A 138 -49.89 -10.35 -39.61
N THR A 139 -50.25 -10.65 -38.37
CA THR A 139 -50.12 -9.77 -37.21
C THR A 139 -48.69 -9.24 -37.12
N SER A 140 -48.55 -7.91 -36.98
CA SER A 140 -47.27 -7.21 -36.81
C SER A 140 -46.37 -7.82 -35.73
N GLN A 141 -46.96 -8.56 -34.77
CA GLN A 141 -46.25 -9.31 -33.75
C GLN A 141 -45.34 -10.41 -34.32
N GLY A 142 -45.79 -11.15 -35.35
CA GLY A 142 -45.01 -12.23 -35.95
C GLY A 142 -43.83 -11.72 -36.77
N VAL A 143 -43.95 -10.54 -37.37
CA VAL A 143 -42.85 -9.88 -38.12
C VAL A 143 -41.80 -9.35 -37.14
N ILE A 144 -42.24 -8.71 -36.04
CA ILE A 144 -41.33 -8.20 -34.99
C ILE A 144 -40.59 -9.36 -34.29
N ASP A 145 -41.26 -10.48 -34.02
CA ASP A 145 -40.60 -11.66 -33.42
C ASP A 145 -39.59 -12.32 -34.36
N THR A 146 -39.85 -12.27 -35.68
CA THR A 146 -38.94 -12.81 -36.69
C THR A 146 -37.73 -11.90 -36.87
N GLU A 147 -37.93 -10.57 -36.86
CA GLU A 147 -36.85 -9.59 -36.87
C GLU A 147 -36.01 -9.64 -35.59
N LEU A 148 -36.61 -9.81 -34.41
CA LEU A 148 -35.89 -10.00 -33.15
C LEU A 148 -35.08 -11.30 -33.13
N LYS A 149 -35.60 -12.38 -33.71
CA LYS A 149 -34.84 -13.63 -33.89
C LYS A 149 -33.68 -13.45 -34.86
N GLN A 150 -33.89 -12.74 -35.97
CA GLN A 150 -32.82 -12.42 -36.92
C GLN A 150 -31.77 -11.48 -36.32
N MET A 151 -32.17 -10.48 -35.53
CA MET A 151 -31.25 -9.61 -34.79
C MET A 151 -30.46 -10.37 -33.75
N LYS A 152 -31.08 -11.31 -33.03
CA LYS A 152 -30.38 -12.20 -32.08
C LYS A 152 -29.42 -13.15 -32.79
N MET A 153 -29.79 -13.66 -33.95
CA MET A 153 -28.89 -14.49 -34.78
C MET A 153 -27.71 -13.68 -35.31
N LEU A 154 -27.96 -12.50 -35.89
CA LEU A 154 -26.92 -11.58 -36.35
C LEU A 154 -26.04 -11.08 -35.21
N MET A 155 -26.60 -10.76 -34.03
CA MET A 155 -25.81 -10.43 -32.83
C MET A 155 -24.99 -11.63 -32.36
N GLY A 156 -25.55 -12.84 -32.38
CA GLY A 156 -24.82 -14.07 -32.06
C GLY A 156 -23.70 -14.35 -33.06
N GLU A 157 -23.93 -14.05 -34.34
CA GLU A 157 -22.93 -14.17 -35.41
C GLU A 157 -21.85 -13.09 -35.28
N ILE A 158 -22.19 -11.85 -34.94
CA ILE A 158 -21.23 -10.76 -34.70
C ILE A 158 -20.42 -11.01 -33.42
N LEU A 159 -21.06 -11.50 -32.34
CA LEU A 159 -20.38 -11.95 -31.12
C LEU A 159 -19.48 -13.16 -31.40
N GLY A 160 -19.89 -14.07 -32.28
CA GLY A 160 -19.10 -15.21 -32.73
C GLY A 160 -17.90 -14.80 -33.59
N ARG A 161 -18.07 -13.84 -34.51
CA ARG A 161 -17.02 -13.30 -35.38
C ARG A 161 -15.99 -12.44 -34.63
N LEU A 162 -16.41 -11.74 -33.56
CA LEU A 162 -15.48 -11.08 -32.63
C LEU A 162 -14.71 -12.06 -31.73
N HIS A 163 -15.16 -13.33 -31.64
CA HIS A 163 -14.56 -14.42 -30.88
C HIS A 163 -14.01 -15.55 -31.78
N GLU A 164 -13.70 -15.30 -33.05
CA GLU A 164 -13.36 -16.35 -34.04
C GLU A 164 -12.19 -17.27 -33.64
N GLY A 165 -11.31 -16.86 -32.72
CA GLY A 165 -10.27 -17.72 -32.16
C GLY A 165 -10.64 -18.52 -30.90
N ASP A 166 -11.82 -18.28 -30.30
CA ASP A 166 -12.26 -18.90 -29.04
C ASP A 166 -13.49 -19.81 -29.22
N ALA A 167 -14.11 -19.82 -30.40
CA ALA A 167 -15.34 -20.56 -30.69
C ALA A 167 -15.20 -22.10 -30.57
N ASN A 168 -13.99 -22.62 -30.39
CA ASN A 168 -13.70 -24.06 -30.29
C ASN A 168 -12.96 -24.46 -29.00
N LEU A 169 -12.90 -23.58 -28.00
CA LEU A 169 -12.26 -23.90 -26.72
C LEU A 169 -13.15 -24.83 -25.87
N PRO A 170 -12.57 -25.88 -25.25
CA PRO A 170 -13.24 -26.68 -24.23
C PRO A 170 -13.90 -25.85 -23.13
N VAL A 171 -15.04 -26.31 -22.62
CA VAL A 171 -15.85 -25.60 -21.61
C VAL A 171 -15.04 -25.24 -20.35
N ASP A 172 -14.16 -26.14 -19.90
CA ASP A 172 -13.32 -25.91 -18.72
C ASP A 172 -12.29 -24.80 -18.95
N LEU A 173 -11.75 -24.68 -20.17
CA LEU A 173 -10.84 -23.59 -20.54
C LEU A 173 -11.57 -22.24 -20.63
N HIS A 174 -12.80 -22.24 -21.15
CA HIS A 174 -13.63 -21.04 -21.14
C HIS A 174 -13.99 -20.60 -19.72
N THR A 175 -14.27 -21.57 -18.83
CA THR A 175 -14.52 -21.30 -17.40
C THR A 175 -13.28 -20.72 -16.73
N ALA A 176 -12.10 -21.28 -17.01
CA ALA A 176 -10.84 -20.75 -16.49
C ALA A 176 -10.52 -19.34 -17.02
N HIS A 177 -10.76 -19.07 -18.31
CA HIS A 177 -10.64 -17.73 -18.89
C HIS A 177 -11.48 -16.71 -18.12
N LYS A 178 -12.78 -17.01 -17.98
CA LYS A 178 -13.72 -16.15 -17.27
C LYS A 178 -13.25 -15.88 -15.83
N ARG A 179 -12.79 -16.92 -15.13
CA ARG A 179 -12.28 -16.80 -13.76
C ARG A 179 -11.05 -15.90 -13.67
N LEU A 180 -10.11 -15.98 -14.61
CA LEU A 180 -8.94 -15.08 -14.65
C LEU A 180 -9.36 -13.62 -14.81
N VAL A 181 -10.28 -13.35 -15.74
CA VAL A 181 -10.80 -12.01 -16.01
C VAL A 181 -11.57 -11.45 -14.81
N GLU A 182 -12.38 -12.27 -14.16
CA GLU A 182 -13.09 -11.92 -12.90
C GLU A 182 -12.11 -11.58 -11.77
N ASN A 183 -10.92 -12.18 -11.74
CA ASN A 183 -9.85 -11.87 -10.79
C ASN A 183 -8.92 -10.74 -11.26
N GLU A 184 -9.36 -9.92 -12.22
CA GLU A 184 -8.65 -8.76 -12.78
C GLU A 184 -7.34 -9.10 -13.51
N VAL A 185 -7.18 -10.33 -14.01
CA VAL A 185 -6.17 -10.60 -15.04
C VAL A 185 -6.60 -9.90 -16.32
N ASP A 186 -5.68 -9.19 -16.98
CA ASP A 186 -5.96 -8.48 -18.22
C ASP A 186 -6.52 -9.44 -19.27
N GLU A 187 -7.60 -9.04 -19.95
CA GLU A 187 -8.32 -9.88 -20.93
C GLU A 187 -7.38 -10.43 -22.02
N THR A 188 -6.41 -9.63 -22.47
CA THR A 188 -5.47 -10.07 -23.51
C THR A 188 -4.50 -11.12 -22.97
N LEU A 189 -4.04 -10.95 -21.74
CA LEU A 189 -3.18 -11.91 -21.05
C LEU A 189 -3.93 -13.20 -20.71
N ALA A 190 -5.15 -13.12 -20.18
CA ALA A 190 -6.00 -14.27 -19.88
C ALA A 190 -6.23 -15.11 -21.14
N ARG A 191 -6.57 -14.46 -22.27
CA ARG A 191 -6.73 -15.13 -23.56
C ARG A 191 -5.44 -15.78 -24.05
N GLN A 192 -4.31 -15.08 -23.91
CA GLN A 192 -3.00 -15.63 -24.27
C GLN A 192 -2.68 -16.89 -23.46
N ILE A 193 -2.88 -16.87 -22.14
CA ILE A 193 -2.65 -18.02 -21.25
C ILE A 193 -3.49 -19.21 -21.71
N ILE A 194 -4.78 -19.00 -21.95
CA ILE A 194 -5.71 -20.08 -22.31
C ILE A 194 -5.39 -20.67 -23.68
N ARG A 195 -5.03 -19.84 -24.66
CA ARG A 195 -4.60 -20.32 -25.99
C ARG A 195 -3.31 -21.12 -25.92
N GLN A 196 -2.31 -20.63 -25.18
CA GLN A 196 -1.06 -21.38 -24.99
C GLN A 196 -1.30 -22.74 -24.32
N ILE A 197 -2.22 -22.81 -23.35
CA ILE A 197 -2.59 -24.09 -22.72
C ILE A 197 -3.24 -25.02 -23.74
N PHE A 198 -4.18 -24.51 -24.54
CA PHE A 198 -4.87 -25.29 -25.56
C PHE A 198 -3.90 -25.83 -26.62
N GLU A 199 -3.07 -24.97 -27.20
CA GLU A 199 -2.10 -25.32 -28.25
C GLU A 199 -1.03 -26.30 -27.77
N ASN A 200 -0.49 -26.11 -26.56
CA ASN A 200 0.54 -27.00 -26.00
C ASN A 200 0.00 -28.39 -25.58
N ASN A 201 -1.33 -28.55 -25.55
CA ASN A 201 -1.99 -29.80 -25.20
C ASN A 201 -2.90 -30.29 -26.33
N ASP A 202 -2.68 -29.79 -27.55
CA ASP A 202 -3.47 -30.18 -28.72
C ASP A 202 -3.42 -31.70 -28.92
N GLY A 203 -4.57 -32.29 -29.25
CA GLY A 203 -4.77 -33.74 -29.33
C GLY A 203 -5.08 -34.48 -28.02
N GLN A 204 -5.01 -33.83 -26.85
CA GLN A 204 -5.46 -34.40 -25.57
C GLN A 204 -6.86 -33.89 -25.21
N ASN A 205 -7.89 -34.70 -25.48
CA ASN A 205 -9.30 -34.31 -25.29
C ASN A 205 -9.87 -34.57 -23.88
N ASP A 206 -9.07 -35.01 -22.92
CA ASP A 206 -9.45 -35.28 -21.52
C ASP A 206 -9.48 -34.01 -20.65
N TRP A 207 -10.02 -32.91 -21.21
CA TRP A 207 -10.23 -31.67 -20.47
C TRP A 207 -11.17 -31.90 -19.29
N ASN A 208 -10.72 -31.48 -18.11
CA ASN A 208 -11.49 -31.51 -16.89
C ASN A 208 -11.03 -30.37 -15.97
N PRO A 209 -11.85 -29.95 -14.99
CA PRO A 209 -11.55 -28.81 -14.13
C PRO A 209 -10.19 -28.90 -13.42
N GLU A 210 -9.83 -30.07 -12.87
CA GLU A 210 -8.60 -30.24 -12.10
C GLU A 210 -7.35 -30.19 -12.99
N ARG A 211 -7.40 -30.80 -14.18
CA ARG A 211 -6.32 -30.70 -15.17
C ARG A 211 -6.15 -29.26 -15.65
N VAL A 212 -7.23 -28.58 -16.00
CA VAL A 212 -7.18 -27.18 -16.47
C VAL A 212 -6.63 -26.27 -15.37
N ARG A 213 -7.13 -26.40 -14.14
CA ARG A 213 -6.62 -25.69 -12.96
C ARG A 213 -5.11 -25.84 -12.83
N ARG A 214 -4.60 -27.07 -12.81
CA ARG A 214 -3.15 -27.33 -12.72
C ARG A 214 -2.35 -26.67 -13.85
N LEU A 215 -2.86 -26.72 -15.09
CA LEU A 215 -2.20 -26.11 -16.24
C LEU A 215 -2.20 -24.58 -16.14
N VAL A 216 -3.30 -23.97 -15.69
CA VAL A 216 -3.39 -22.52 -15.47
C VAL A 216 -2.44 -22.09 -14.36
N LEU A 217 -2.46 -22.74 -13.20
CA LEU A 217 -1.55 -22.41 -12.10
C LEU A 217 -0.08 -22.50 -12.53
N ALA A 218 0.29 -23.53 -13.30
CA ALA A 218 1.64 -23.65 -13.85
C ALA A 218 2.01 -22.50 -14.80
N GLN A 219 1.08 -22.03 -15.64
CA GLN A 219 1.31 -20.85 -16.50
C GLN A 219 1.44 -19.56 -15.68
N LEU A 220 0.59 -19.37 -14.67
CA LEU A 220 0.67 -18.21 -13.76
C LEU A 220 2.02 -18.19 -13.02
N GLU A 221 2.44 -19.32 -12.47
CA GLU A 221 3.75 -19.48 -11.82
C GLU A 221 4.90 -19.16 -12.78
N SER A 222 4.81 -19.62 -14.03
CA SER A 222 5.81 -19.33 -15.05
C SER A 222 5.90 -17.83 -15.39
N ILE A 223 4.77 -17.11 -15.41
CA ILE A 223 4.75 -15.67 -15.67
C ILE A 223 5.27 -14.88 -14.47
N LEU A 224 4.90 -15.28 -13.26
CA LEU A 224 5.39 -14.66 -12.02
C LEU A 224 6.91 -14.82 -11.87
N GLY A 225 7.46 -15.95 -12.34
CA GLY A 225 8.89 -16.23 -12.33
C GLY A 225 9.44 -16.49 -10.93
N GLN A 226 10.76 -16.55 -10.80
CA GLN A 226 11.41 -16.74 -9.50
C GLN A 226 11.47 -15.42 -8.73
N PRO A 227 11.04 -15.38 -7.45
CA PRO A 227 11.16 -14.18 -6.65
C PRO A 227 12.64 -13.83 -6.39
N GLN A 228 12.91 -12.53 -6.27
CA GLN A 228 14.24 -11.97 -5.99
C GLN A 228 14.23 -11.23 -4.64
N PRO A 229 14.18 -11.96 -3.50
CA PRO A 229 14.30 -11.36 -2.18
C PRO A 229 15.66 -10.68 -1.98
N ILE A 230 15.80 -9.89 -0.93
CA ILE A 230 17.10 -9.33 -0.55
C ILE A 230 18.00 -10.49 -0.13
N PHE A 231 19.17 -10.58 -0.77
CA PHE A 231 20.17 -11.62 -0.47
C PHE A 231 21.44 -10.94 0.07
N ILE A 232 21.93 -11.43 1.20
CA ILE A 232 23.17 -10.93 1.79
C ILE A 232 24.15 -12.12 1.87
N PRO A 233 25.25 -12.14 1.09
CA PRO A 233 26.20 -13.23 1.06
C PRO A 233 26.81 -13.54 2.44
N GLU A 234 27.15 -14.80 2.71
CA GLU A 234 27.82 -15.20 3.95
C GLU A 234 29.31 -14.81 3.98
N SER A 235 29.95 -14.70 2.81
CA SER A 235 31.41 -14.56 2.68
C SER A 235 31.95 -13.15 2.90
N GLY A 236 31.17 -12.28 3.57
CA GLY A 236 31.57 -10.97 4.11
C GLY A 236 32.43 -10.12 3.19
N LYS A 237 31.81 -9.24 2.37
CA LYS A 237 32.49 -8.06 1.78
C LYS A 237 31.61 -7.04 1.04
N SER A 238 30.36 -7.34 0.66
CA SER A 238 29.45 -6.33 0.12
C SER A 238 28.42 -5.94 1.18
N GLN A 239 28.43 -4.67 1.54
CA GLN A 239 27.29 -4.04 2.20
C GLN A 239 26.19 -3.93 1.15
N GLU A 240 25.01 -4.49 1.43
CA GLU A 240 23.86 -4.36 0.55
C GLU A 240 23.09 -3.09 0.91
N VAL A 241 22.93 -2.18 -0.05
CA VAL A 241 22.14 -0.96 0.12
C VAL A 241 20.85 -1.13 -0.67
N VAL A 242 19.71 -1.16 0.03
CA VAL A 242 18.40 -1.36 -0.57
C VAL A 242 17.55 -0.13 -0.33
N MET A 243 17.07 0.49 -1.40
CA MET A 243 16.26 1.70 -1.36
C MET A 243 14.82 1.38 -1.74
N MET A 244 13.86 1.82 -0.92
CA MET A 244 12.44 1.66 -1.22
C MET A 244 11.86 2.96 -1.74
N VAL A 245 11.29 2.92 -2.94
CA VAL A 245 10.61 4.04 -3.57
C VAL A 245 9.17 3.70 -3.89
N GLY A 246 8.34 4.71 -4.11
CA GLY A 246 6.95 4.52 -4.51
C GLY A 246 6.00 5.58 -3.97
N PRO A 247 4.70 5.49 -4.32
CA PRO A 247 3.70 6.48 -3.97
C PRO A 247 3.53 6.71 -2.46
N THR A 248 2.80 7.76 -2.10
CA THR A 248 2.42 8.01 -0.69
C THR A 248 1.48 6.92 -0.18
N GLY A 249 1.60 6.54 1.10
CA GLY A 249 0.64 5.63 1.75
C GLY A 249 0.69 4.16 1.31
N VAL A 250 1.61 3.77 0.44
CA VAL A 250 1.79 2.37 -0.02
C VAL A 250 2.56 1.47 0.95
N GLY A 251 2.91 1.96 2.14
CA GLY A 251 3.51 1.12 3.19
C GLY A 251 5.04 1.02 3.23
N LYS A 252 5.81 1.86 2.49
CA LYS A 252 7.29 1.85 2.48
C LYS A 252 7.95 1.75 3.86
N THR A 253 7.70 2.72 4.74
CA THR A 253 8.30 2.77 6.09
C THR A 253 7.95 1.52 6.93
N THR A 254 6.70 1.05 6.85
CA THR A 254 6.28 -0.18 7.55
C THR A 254 6.98 -1.41 6.98
N THR A 255 7.11 -1.51 5.66
CA THR A 255 7.84 -2.59 4.99
C THR A 255 9.32 -2.59 5.37
N ILE A 256 9.96 -1.42 5.50
CA ILE A 256 11.33 -1.29 6.01
C ILE A 256 11.43 -1.82 7.43
N ALA A 257 10.48 -1.48 8.32
CA ALA A 257 10.49 -2.01 9.68
C ALA A 257 10.37 -3.54 9.70
N LYS A 258 9.52 -4.14 8.85
CA LYS A 258 9.41 -5.61 8.72
C LYS A 258 10.70 -6.26 8.24
N LEU A 259 11.32 -5.70 7.19
CA LEU A 259 12.60 -6.21 6.69
C LEU A 259 13.71 -6.03 7.72
N ALA A 260 13.78 -4.88 8.39
CA ALA A 260 14.79 -4.63 9.42
C ALA A 260 14.66 -5.61 10.57
N ALA A 261 13.45 -5.82 11.09
CA ALA A 261 13.18 -6.78 12.16
C ALA A 261 13.50 -8.22 11.71
N THR A 262 13.09 -8.61 10.50
CA THR A 262 13.42 -9.94 9.93
C THR A 262 14.93 -10.14 9.86
N PHE A 263 15.66 -9.25 9.20
CA PHE A 263 17.10 -9.42 9.00
C PHE A 263 17.90 -9.28 10.30
N SER A 264 17.54 -8.38 11.20
CA SER A 264 18.28 -8.15 12.46
C SER A 264 17.97 -9.18 13.55
N ILE A 265 16.70 -9.54 13.75
CA ILE A 265 16.28 -10.43 14.85
C ILE A 265 16.30 -11.88 14.40
N VAL A 266 15.64 -12.19 13.27
CA VAL A 266 15.47 -13.57 12.79
C VAL A 266 16.74 -14.08 12.14
N ASN A 267 17.29 -13.32 11.18
CA ASN A 267 18.50 -13.71 10.44
C ASN A 267 19.81 -13.28 11.13
N ARG A 268 19.73 -12.53 12.24
CA ARG A 268 20.89 -12.06 13.04
C ARG A 268 21.97 -11.33 12.22
N ARG A 269 21.57 -10.56 11.21
CA ARG A 269 22.45 -9.75 10.36
C ARG A 269 22.67 -8.36 10.95
N LYS A 270 23.78 -7.72 10.59
CA LYS A 270 24.05 -6.33 10.97
C LYS A 270 23.28 -5.39 10.05
N VAL A 271 22.15 -4.89 10.52
CA VAL A 271 21.28 -3.97 9.78
C VAL A 271 21.49 -2.53 10.24
N GLY A 272 21.34 -1.58 9.32
CA GLY A 272 21.16 -0.16 9.60
C GLY A 272 20.00 0.42 8.79
N LEU A 273 19.39 1.48 9.32
CA LEU A 273 18.27 2.19 8.71
C LEU A 273 18.69 3.62 8.38
N ILE A 274 18.23 4.12 7.23
CA ILE A 274 18.39 5.52 6.86
C ILE A 274 17.03 6.02 6.37
N THR A 275 16.54 7.14 6.89
CA THR A 275 15.33 7.80 6.36
C THR A 275 15.65 9.13 5.71
N ALA A 276 15.16 9.27 4.48
CA ALA A 276 15.04 10.52 3.74
C ALA A 276 13.58 11.02 3.69
N ASP A 277 12.63 10.36 4.38
CA ASP A 277 11.25 10.86 4.51
C ASP A 277 11.15 11.93 5.60
N THR A 278 11.78 13.07 5.34
CA THR A 278 11.77 14.22 6.26
C THR A 278 10.54 15.12 6.09
N TYR A 279 9.68 14.82 5.11
CA TYR A 279 8.45 15.57 4.86
C TYR A 279 7.35 15.20 5.85
N ARG A 280 7.32 13.94 6.27
CA ARG A 280 6.39 13.44 7.28
C ARG A 280 7.11 13.38 8.61
N ILE A 281 7.01 14.45 9.41
CA ILE A 281 7.66 14.55 10.74
C ILE A 281 7.46 13.25 11.56
N ALA A 282 6.22 12.76 11.64
CA ALA A 282 5.89 11.55 12.37
C ALA A 282 6.50 10.25 11.79
N ALA A 283 6.89 10.21 10.51
CA ALA A 283 7.52 9.04 9.90
C ALA A 283 8.96 8.86 10.42
N VAL A 284 9.69 9.95 10.63
CA VAL A 284 11.03 9.91 11.24
C VAL A 284 10.96 9.35 12.66
N ASP A 285 10.06 9.90 13.48
CA ASP A 285 9.89 9.46 14.88
C ASP A 285 9.39 8.01 14.94
N GLN A 286 8.50 7.62 14.04
CA GLN A 286 8.03 6.25 13.91
C GLN A 286 9.17 5.28 13.58
N LEU A 287 10.00 5.60 12.58
CA LEU A 287 11.10 4.71 12.19
C LEU A 287 12.19 4.64 13.28
N LYS A 288 12.48 5.76 13.95
CA LYS A 288 13.38 5.78 15.12
C LYS A 288 12.86 4.90 16.25
N THR A 289 11.58 5.02 16.58
CA THR A 289 10.95 4.18 17.60
C THR A 289 11.09 2.70 17.26
N PHE A 290 10.85 2.31 16.00
CA PHE A 290 11.09 0.93 15.56
C PHE A 290 12.56 0.52 15.71
N GLY A 291 13.49 1.36 15.25
CA GLY A 291 14.93 1.12 15.37
C GLY A 291 15.37 0.91 16.82
N ASP A 292 14.90 1.75 17.73
CA ASP A 292 15.20 1.65 19.16
C ASP A 292 14.65 0.35 19.77
N ILE A 293 13.43 -0.06 19.39
CA ILE A 293 12.80 -1.31 19.86
C ILE A 293 13.63 -2.54 19.44
N ILE A 294 14.14 -2.57 18.21
CA ILE A 294 14.86 -3.72 17.66
C ILE A 294 16.39 -3.60 17.77
N GLY A 295 16.90 -2.51 18.33
CA GLY A 295 18.33 -2.24 18.48
C GLY A 295 19.07 -1.97 17.15
N VAL A 296 18.38 -1.41 16.16
CA VAL A 296 18.95 -1.07 14.84
C VAL A 296 19.13 0.44 14.73
N PRO A 297 20.33 0.94 14.36
CA PRO A 297 20.59 2.38 14.25
C PRO A 297 19.80 2.99 13.09
N VAL A 298 19.27 4.21 13.32
CA VAL A 298 18.50 4.98 12.33
C VAL A 298 19.15 6.35 12.11
N ASP A 299 19.61 6.60 10.89
CA ASP A 299 20.06 7.91 10.45
C ASP A 299 18.94 8.69 9.75
N VAL A 300 18.91 10.01 9.95
CA VAL A 300 18.00 10.92 9.24
C VAL A 300 18.83 11.78 8.31
N VAL A 301 18.47 11.82 7.03
CA VAL A 301 19.19 12.56 6.00
C VAL A 301 18.24 13.49 5.24
N PHE A 302 18.72 14.68 4.91
CA PHE A 302 17.93 15.73 4.24
C PHE A 302 18.42 16.02 2.81
N THR A 303 19.56 15.45 2.41
CA THR A 303 20.16 15.67 1.09
C THR A 303 20.77 14.39 0.54
N PRO A 304 20.89 14.26 -0.79
CA PRO A 304 21.57 13.13 -1.42
C PRO A 304 23.02 12.93 -0.94
N GLN A 305 23.77 14.01 -0.70
CA GLN A 305 25.14 13.94 -0.19
C GLN A 305 25.19 13.43 1.26
N ALA A 306 24.21 13.81 2.09
CA ALA A 306 24.07 13.29 3.44
C ALA A 306 23.74 11.78 3.43
N LEU A 307 22.90 11.32 2.50
CA LEU A 307 22.63 9.89 2.31
C LEU A 307 23.91 9.12 1.98
N ARG A 308 24.71 9.60 1.01
CA ARG A 308 26.00 8.98 0.67
C ARG A 308 26.95 8.93 1.88
N SER A 309 27.00 10.00 2.65
CA SER A 309 27.83 10.09 3.86
C SER A 309 27.34 9.14 4.97
N ALA A 310 26.03 8.96 5.11
CA ALA A 310 25.44 8.01 6.05
C ALA A 310 25.76 6.55 5.68
N ILE A 311 25.65 6.19 4.40
CA ILE A 311 26.03 4.86 3.89
C ILE A 311 27.49 4.53 4.24
N GLU A 312 28.40 5.48 4.01
CA GLU A 312 29.83 5.35 4.33
C GLU A 312 30.10 5.16 5.82
N ARG A 313 29.36 5.86 6.70
CA ARG A 313 29.49 5.73 8.17
C ARG A 313 29.09 4.35 8.68
N HIS A 314 28.14 3.69 8.01
CA HIS A 314 27.61 2.39 8.41
C HIS A 314 28.24 1.22 7.64
N LYS A 315 29.48 1.36 7.16
CA LYS A 315 30.24 0.28 6.48
C LYS A 315 30.42 -0.99 7.30
N ASP A 316 30.21 -0.94 8.61
CA ASP A 316 30.19 -2.10 9.50
C ASP A 316 28.90 -2.93 9.39
N LYS A 317 27.85 -2.40 8.74
CA LYS A 317 26.58 -3.08 8.48
C LYS A 317 26.64 -3.88 7.19
N GLU A 318 25.95 -5.01 7.19
CA GLU A 318 25.79 -5.89 6.04
C GLU A 318 24.60 -5.49 5.17
N LEU A 319 23.57 -4.87 5.78
CA LEU A 319 22.38 -4.39 5.08
C LEU A 319 22.03 -2.98 5.55
N LEU A 320 21.85 -2.07 4.60
CA LEU A 320 21.24 -0.76 4.81
C LEU A 320 19.90 -0.70 4.08
N LEU A 321 18.84 -0.39 4.84
CA LEU A 321 17.51 -0.12 4.28
C LEU A 321 17.26 1.38 4.27
N VAL A 322 17.00 1.93 3.09
CA VAL A 322 16.78 3.37 2.88
C VAL A 322 15.29 3.64 2.65
N ASP A 323 14.67 4.35 3.60
CA ASP A 323 13.29 4.86 3.51
C ASP A 323 13.27 6.19 2.79
N THR A 324 12.36 6.33 1.83
CA THR A 324 12.22 7.56 1.04
C THR A 324 10.83 8.14 1.22
N ALA A 325 10.73 9.46 1.06
CA ALA A 325 9.42 10.11 0.98
C ALA A 325 8.55 9.47 -0.10
N GLY A 326 7.26 9.32 0.17
CA GLY A 326 6.29 8.97 -0.86
C GLY A 326 6.09 10.13 -1.83
N ARG A 327 6.23 9.87 -3.13
CA ARG A 327 6.05 10.88 -4.18
C ARG A 327 4.93 10.50 -5.12
N SER A 328 4.18 11.50 -5.58
CA SER A 328 3.20 11.28 -6.65
C SER A 328 3.94 11.01 -7.95
N HIS A 329 3.51 10.00 -8.70
CA HIS A 329 4.03 9.74 -10.05
C HIS A 329 3.70 10.87 -11.06
N LYS A 330 2.85 11.83 -10.67
CA LYS A 330 2.47 13.00 -11.47
C LYS A 330 3.28 14.26 -11.13
N ASN A 331 4.20 14.17 -10.16
CA ASN A 331 4.99 15.31 -9.72
C ASN A 331 6.45 15.13 -10.14
N ASP A 332 6.77 15.60 -11.36
CA ASP A 332 8.08 15.42 -11.97
C ASP A 332 9.24 16.00 -11.14
N SER A 333 9.05 17.16 -10.51
CA SER A 333 10.12 17.78 -9.71
C SER A 333 10.45 16.96 -8.46
N GLN A 334 9.44 16.38 -7.82
CA GLN A 334 9.64 15.49 -6.68
C GLN A 334 10.26 14.15 -7.09
N LEU A 335 9.95 13.66 -8.29
CA LEU A 335 10.59 12.48 -8.84
C LEU A 335 12.06 12.79 -9.20
N GLU A 336 12.37 13.94 -9.77
CA GLU A 336 13.76 14.38 -10.03
C GLU A 336 14.59 14.48 -8.75
N GLU A 337 14.01 15.04 -7.69
CA GLU A 337 14.66 15.07 -6.38
C GLU A 337 14.95 13.64 -5.87
N LEU A 338 13.99 12.73 -5.98
CA LEU A 338 14.17 11.33 -5.58
C LEU A 338 15.23 10.61 -6.44
N ALA A 339 15.30 10.91 -7.73
CA ALA A 339 16.33 10.38 -8.63
C ALA A 339 17.73 10.80 -8.20
N ALA A 340 17.91 12.03 -7.71
CA ALA A 340 19.19 12.48 -7.18
C ALA A 340 19.64 11.66 -5.96
N TYR A 341 18.71 11.21 -5.11
CA TYR A 341 19.05 10.29 -4.01
C TYR A 341 19.52 8.93 -4.54
N VAL A 342 18.84 8.35 -5.53
CA VAL A 342 19.24 7.08 -6.15
C VAL A 342 20.62 7.21 -6.80
N GLU A 343 20.86 8.27 -7.57
CA GLU A 343 22.13 8.51 -8.26
C GLU A 343 23.30 8.65 -7.29
N GLN A 344 23.12 9.40 -6.19
CA GLN A 344 24.18 9.64 -5.21
C GLN A 344 24.42 8.45 -4.27
N SER A 345 23.41 7.64 -4.00
CA SER A 345 23.53 6.48 -3.12
C SER A 345 23.97 5.20 -3.83
N GLN A 346 23.76 5.10 -5.15
CA GLN A 346 24.08 3.93 -5.97
C GLN A 346 23.66 2.62 -5.27
N PRO A 347 22.37 2.47 -4.91
CA PRO A 347 21.92 1.32 -4.13
C PRO A 347 22.14 0.03 -4.93
N SER A 348 22.43 -1.07 -4.23
CA SER A 348 22.46 -2.41 -4.82
C SER A 348 21.13 -2.70 -5.52
N HIS A 349 20.02 -2.35 -4.86
CA HIS A 349 18.66 -2.60 -5.32
C HIS A 349 17.75 -1.41 -5.04
N THR A 350 16.93 -1.04 -6.03
CA THR A 350 15.83 -0.09 -5.87
C THR A 350 14.51 -0.83 -6.04
N ILE A 351 13.76 -0.96 -4.95
CA ILE A 351 12.48 -1.67 -4.91
C ILE A 351 11.35 -0.66 -5.04
N LEU A 352 10.50 -0.82 -6.07
CA LEU A 352 9.26 -0.06 -6.16
C LEU A 352 8.17 -0.75 -5.35
N VAL A 353 7.74 -0.08 -4.28
CA VAL A 353 6.67 -0.53 -3.39
C VAL A 353 5.32 -0.09 -3.96
N LEU A 354 4.42 -1.05 -4.14
CA LEU A 354 3.10 -0.86 -4.73
C LEU A 354 2.03 -1.42 -3.79
N SER A 355 0.79 -0.93 -3.92
CA SER A 355 -0.36 -1.43 -3.17
C SER A 355 -1.17 -2.38 -4.05
N ALA A 356 -1.53 -3.56 -3.56
CA ALA A 356 -2.36 -4.52 -4.28
C ALA A 356 -3.75 -3.98 -4.60
N THR A 357 -4.24 -3.00 -3.83
CA THR A 357 -5.51 -2.30 -4.07
C THR A 357 -5.47 -1.25 -5.19
N THR A 358 -4.31 -1.04 -5.82
CA THR A 358 -4.16 -0.04 -6.89
C THR A 358 -4.60 -0.65 -8.22
N LYS A 359 -5.44 0.09 -8.97
CA LYS A 359 -5.91 -0.34 -10.29
C LYS A 359 -4.73 -0.56 -11.24
N PHE A 360 -4.84 -1.57 -12.10
CA PHE A 360 -3.76 -1.91 -13.04
C PHE A 360 -3.30 -0.72 -13.93
N LYS A 361 -4.24 0.10 -14.44
CA LYS A 361 -3.89 1.29 -15.23
C LYS A 361 -3.05 2.31 -14.44
N ASP A 362 -3.35 2.47 -13.16
CA ASP A 362 -2.59 3.37 -12.28
C ASP A 362 -1.21 2.76 -11.94
N LEU A 363 -1.12 1.44 -11.75
CA LEU A 363 0.16 0.74 -11.58
C LEU A 363 1.12 0.97 -12.76
N LEU A 364 0.59 0.98 -13.99
CA LEU A 364 1.39 1.29 -15.18
C LEU A 364 1.92 2.73 -15.15
N GLN A 365 1.06 3.71 -14.86
CA GLN A 365 1.47 5.12 -14.75
C GLN A 365 2.48 5.35 -13.62
N ILE A 366 2.29 4.69 -12.47
CA ILE A 366 3.23 4.72 -11.36
C ILE A 366 4.58 4.16 -11.80
N THR A 367 4.58 2.97 -12.41
CA THR A 367 5.82 2.33 -12.85
C THR A 367 6.58 3.17 -13.86
N GLU A 368 5.86 3.80 -14.79
CA GLU A 368 6.45 4.70 -15.79
C GLU A 368 7.05 5.96 -15.15
N GLY A 369 6.32 6.63 -14.25
CA GLY A 369 6.83 7.81 -13.54
C GLY A 369 8.07 7.51 -12.69
N PHE A 370 8.12 6.34 -12.07
CA PHE A 370 9.26 5.90 -11.25
C PHE A 370 10.40 5.24 -12.05
N SER A 371 10.29 5.14 -13.37
CA SER A 371 11.30 4.48 -14.23
C SER A 371 12.70 5.06 -14.08
N ARG A 372 12.82 6.36 -13.80
CA ARG A 372 14.09 7.09 -13.57
C ARG A 372 14.89 6.59 -12.36
N MET A 373 14.26 5.82 -11.46
CA MET A 373 14.89 5.29 -10.24
C MET A 373 15.64 3.97 -10.44
N ASN A 374 15.76 3.48 -11.68
CA ASN A 374 16.36 2.18 -11.98
C ASN A 374 15.74 1.04 -11.17
N ILE A 375 14.41 1.01 -11.08
CA ILE A 375 13.68 -0.04 -10.37
C ILE A 375 14.07 -1.41 -10.94
N ASP A 376 14.55 -2.32 -10.11
CA ASP A 376 14.92 -3.66 -10.56
C ASP A 376 13.92 -4.74 -10.08
N ARG A 377 13.10 -4.46 -9.08
CA ARG A 377 12.05 -5.37 -8.59
C ARG A 377 10.88 -4.66 -7.93
N TYR A 378 9.78 -5.38 -7.75
CA TYR A 378 8.59 -4.90 -7.06
C TYR A 378 8.39 -5.53 -5.69
N LEU A 379 7.66 -4.82 -4.85
CA LEU A 379 7.11 -5.32 -3.59
C LEU A 379 5.67 -4.88 -3.48
N PHE A 380 4.74 -5.82 -3.34
CA PHE A 380 3.33 -5.52 -3.17
C PHE A 380 2.92 -5.54 -1.71
N THR A 381 2.14 -4.55 -1.30
CA THR A 381 1.61 -4.44 0.05
C THR A 381 0.09 -4.58 0.05
N LYS A 382 -0.48 -4.77 1.24
CA LYS A 382 -1.93 -4.74 1.48
C LYS A 382 -2.68 -5.83 0.72
N LEU A 383 -2.10 -7.02 0.62
CA LEU A 383 -2.80 -8.17 0.04
C LEU A 383 -4.01 -8.54 0.91
N ASP A 384 -3.99 -8.23 2.20
CA ASP A 384 -5.11 -8.39 3.13
C ASP A 384 -6.29 -7.41 2.91
N GLU A 385 -6.10 -6.39 2.07
CA GLU A 385 -7.13 -5.39 1.78
C GLU A 385 -7.84 -5.62 0.42
N THR A 386 -7.52 -6.68 -0.32
CA THR A 386 -8.15 -7.02 -1.61
C THR A 386 -8.42 -8.51 -1.76
N ASN A 387 -9.39 -8.87 -2.59
CA ASN A 387 -9.62 -10.25 -3.03
C ASN A 387 -9.28 -10.47 -4.51
N HIS A 388 -8.82 -9.43 -5.21
CA HIS A 388 -8.47 -9.50 -6.63
C HIS A 388 -6.98 -9.16 -6.77
N TYR A 389 -6.21 -10.10 -7.29
CA TYR A 389 -4.75 -10.04 -7.33
C TYR A 389 -4.18 -10.05 -8.76
N GLY A 390 -5.03 -10.15 -9.79
CA GLY A 390 -4.60 -10.25 -11.19
C GLY A 390 -3.76 -9.05 -11.67
N SER A 391 -3.94 -7.87 -11.06
CA SER A 391 -3.13 -6.68 -11.33
C SER A 391 -1.63 -6.90 -11.07
N ILE A 392 -1.26 -7.77 -10.12
CA ILE A 392 0.12 -8.18 -9.85
C ILE A 392 0.67 -8.90 -11.08
N LEU A 393 -0.01 -9.97 -11.52
CA LEU A 393 0.38 -10.75 -12.70
C LEU A 393 0.52 -9.86 -13.94
N ASN A 394 -0.46 -8.99 -14.18
CA ASN A 394 -0.46 -8.09 -15.32
C ASN A 394 0.77 -7.18 -15.35
N LEU A 395 1.18 -6.66 -14.19
CA LEU A 395 2.36 -5.81 -14.08
C LEU A 395 3.65 -6.60 -14.32
N ILE A 396 3.79 -7.79 -13.72
CA ILE A 396 4.98 -8.64 -13.93
C ILE A 396 5.10 -9.03 -15.40
N HIS A 397 4.00 -9.49 -16.00
CA HIS A 397 3.95 -9.82 -17.43
C HIS A 397 4.36 -8.63 -18.31
N LYS A 398 3.84 -7.42 -18.01
CA LYS A 398 4.08 -6.23 -18.83
C LYS A 398 5.51 -5.70 -18.74
N THR A 399 6.14 -5.83 -17.57
CA THR A 399 7.41 -5.16 -17.25
C THR A 399 8.61 -6.10 -17.22
N GLY A 400 8.37 -7.41 -17.04
CA GLY A 400 9.40 -8.43 -16.91
C GLY A 400 10.25 -8.34 -15.63
N LYS A 401 9.93 -7.42 -14.71
CA LYS A 401 10.69 -7.27 -13.45
C LYS A 401 10.14 -8.22 -12.39
N PRO A 402 11.02 -8.86 -11.59
CA PRO A 402 10.60 -9.84 -10.59
C PRO A 402 9.92 -9.21 -9.37
N LEU A 403 9.17 -10.04 -8.64
CA LEU A 403 8.71 -9.74 -7.29
C LEU A 403 9.81 -10.06 -6.27
N SER A 404 9.84 -9.31 -5.17
CA SER A 404 10.69 -9.59 -4.01
C SER A 404 9.87 -10.20 -2.88
N TYR A 405 8.98 -9.39 -2.31
CA TYR A 405 8.13 -9.74 -1.17
C TYR A 405 6.69 -9.30 -1.42
N VAL A 406 5.79 -9.86 -0.61
CA VAL A 406 4.44 -9.36 -0.43
C VAL A 406 4.14 -9.14 1.06
N THR A 407 3.23 -8.21 1.37
CA THR A 407 2.77 -8.00 2.75
C THR A 407 1.27 -8.23 2.86
N THR A 408 0.86 -8.82 3.98
CA THR A 408 -0.50 -9.35 4.22
C THR A 408 -1.08 -8.85 5.54
N GLY A 409 -0.64 -7.68 6.02
CA GLY A 409 -1.11 -7.11 7.27
C GLY A 409 -0.17 -6.05 7.86
N GLN A 410 -0.38 -5.73 9.14
CA GLN A 410 0.27 -4.62 9.83
C GLN A 410 1.34 -5.07 10.84
N ASN A 411 1.35 -6.34 11.25
CA ASN A 411 2.28 -6.84 12.25
C ASN A 411 3.71 -6.83 11.73
N VAL A 412 4.64 -6.54 12.65
CA VAL A 412 6.09 -6.51 12.42
C VAL A 412 6.73 -7.56 13.32
N PRO A 413 7.52 -8.51 12.81
CA PRO A 413 7.89 -8.71 11.39
C PRO A 413 6.90 -9.58 10.58
N ASP A 414 5.94 -10.23 11.25
CA ASP A 414 5.32 -11.47 10.75
C ASP A 414 4.46 -11.34 9.49
N ASP A 415 3.82 -10.19 9.25
CA ASP A 415 2.89 -10.02 8.11
C ASP A 415 3.63 -9.67 6.79
N MET A 416 4.68 -10.42 6.48
CA MET A 416 5.46 -10.30 5.25
C MET A 416 6.07 -11.64 4.86
N GLU A 417 6.02 -11.96 3.56
CA GLU A 417 6.62 -13.17 3.02
C GLU A 417 7.32 -12.90 1.69
N VAL A 418 8.26 -13.79 1.34
CA VAL A 418 8.80 -13.83 -0.03
C VAL A 418 7.64 -14.10 -0.98
N ALA A 419 7.63 -13.44 -2.13
CA ALA A 419 6.57 -13.56 -3.13
C ALA A 419 6.55 -14.94 -3.80
N ASP A 420 6.08 -15.97 -3.08
CA ASP A 420 6.00 -17.35 -3.54
C ASP A 420 5.05 -17.45 -4.76
N PRO A 421 5.57 -17.82 -5.95
CA PRO A 421 4.76 -17.92 -7.16
C PRO A 421 3.59 -18.89 -7.04
N LYS A 422 3.73 -19.96 -6.24
CA LYS A 422 2.66 -20.94 -6.02
C LYS A 422 1.54 -20.34 -5.19
N LYS A 423 1.86 -19.65 -4.10
CA LYS A 423 0.83 -18.99 -3.29
C LYS A 423 0.13 -17.90 -4.09
N LEU A 424 0.91 -17.08 -4.80
CA LEU A 424 0.37 -15.99 -5.61
C LEU A 424 -0.47 -16.50 -6.80
N SER A 425 -0.07 -17.58 -7.48
CA SER A 425 -0.87 -18.15 -8.57
C SER A 425 -2.24 -18.63 -8.08
N ASN A 426 -2.31 -19.26 -6.91
CA ASN A 426 -3.56 -19.64 -6.26
C ASN A 426 -4.43 -18.42 -5.94
N LEU A 427 -3.86 -17.38 -5.31
CA LEU A 427 -4.56 -16.13 -5.01
C LEU A 427 -5.08 -15.44 -6.29
N ILE A 428 -4.26 -15.34 -7.33
CA ILE A 428 -4.61 -14.74 -8.62
C ILE A 428 -5.71 -15.53 -9.32
N TYR A 429 -5.68 -16.86 -9.24
CA TYR A 429 -6.74 -17.69 -9.78
C TYR A 429 -8.02 -17.63 -8.93
N GLY A 430 -7.98 -17.03 -7.74
CA GLY A 430 -9.12 -16.89 -6.83
C GLY A 430 -9.36 -18.13 -5.99
N GLU A 431 -8.31 -18.87 -5.64
CA GLU A 431 -8.35 -19.95 -4.66
C GLU A 431 -7.94 -19.41 -3.29
N THR A 432 -8.82 -19.56 -2.31
CA THR A 432 -8.44 -19.32 -0.92
C THR A 432 -7.57 -20.47 -0.44
N ASN A 433 -6.44 -20.15 0.20
CA ASN A 433 -5.65 -21.13 0.94
C ASN A 433 -6.59 -21.84 1.94
N GLN A 434 -6.77 -23.15 1.77
CA GLN A 434 -7.39 -24.00 2.79
C GLN A 434 -6.45 -24.19 3.98
#